data_AF-A5GT26-F1
#
_entry.id   AF-A5GT26-F1
#
_cell.length_a   1.000
_cell.length_b   1.000
_cell.length_c   1.000
_cell.angle_alpha   90.00
_cell.angle_beta   90.00
_cell.angle_gamma   90.00
#
_symmetry.space_group_name_H-M   'P 1'
#
loop_
_entity.id
_entity.type
_entity.pdbx_description
1 polymer ?
#
loop_
_entity_poly.entity_id
_entity_poly.type
_entity_poly.pdbx_seq_one_letter_code
_entity_poly.pdbx_strand_id
1 'polypeptide(L)'
;MAQTWLISGPPGCGKTTWMLNTLKNHQGQRGYLRLPGISTTGLEQADDGAIDQTYLQDQITDLIDLSNTDQAPNDQEQQLNLIELTQFEPPSSSALEGVDSSVIQQLEALGLRLDRALHFGRDDDLPKDDTLEFSRLEAWSMPLERCVWDPNSLSSFWFELVNGAYGDVYRAKALMNLPDGRAFFCNWMVSQGGSQFLPLESVAPPDGRPKRCSMLSVQGKALDGGGIQATIADCLLSDEVLELHQEPQRQQAELTQAL
;
A
#
# COMPACT_ATOMS: atom_id res chain seq x y z
N MET A 1 -24.54 -7.45 -12.65
CA MET A 1 -23.49 -8.47 -12.51
C MET A 1 -22.23 -7.80 -11.97
N ALA A 2 -21.42 -8.51 -11.20
CA ALA A 2 -20.11 -8.02 -10.79
C ALA A 2 -19.17 -7.91 -12.01
N GLN A 3 -18.28 -6.93 -12.02
CA GLN A 3 -17.20 -6.81 -13.00
C GLN A 3 -15.86 -6.93 -12.29
N THR A 4 -14.95 -7.74 -12.82
CA THR A 4 -13.61 -7.93 -12.26
C THR A 4 -12.54 -7.50 -13.25
N TRP A 5 -11.76 -6.48 -12.88
CA TRP A 5 -10.74 -5.90 -13.72
C TRP A 5 -9.36 -6.14 -13.11
N LEU A 6 -8.46 -6.73 -13.89
CA LEU A 6 -7.03 -6.80 -13.56
C LEU A 6 -6.35 -5.50 -14.00
N ILE A 7 -5.65 -4.86 -13.06
CA ILE A 7 -4.83 -3.68 -13.31
C ILE A 7 -3.38 -4.05 -12.98
N SER A 8 -2.55 -4.15 -14.01
CA SER A 8 -1.14 -4.51 -13.88
C SER A 8 -0.20 -3.39 -14.32
N GLY A 9 1.06 -3.49 -13.91
CA GLY A 9 2.10 -2.53 -14.30
C GLY A 9 3.30 -2.53 -13.34
N PRO A 10 4.37 -1.81 -13.70
CA PRO A 10 5.58 -1.73 -12.90
C PRO A 10 5.33 -1.16 -11.48
N PRO A 11 6.25 -1.37 -10.53
CA PRO A 11 6.16 -0.72 -9.23
C PRO A 11 6.09 0.81 -9.37
N GLY A 12 5.17 1.43 -8.63
CA GLY A 12 5.09 2.88 -8.51
C GLY A 12 4.49 3.66 -9.68
N CYS A 13 3.99 3.00 -10.73
CA CYS A 13 3.28 3.67 -11.84
C CYS A 13 1.89 4.25 -11.49
N GLY A 14 1.50 4.28 -10.21
CA GLY A 14 0.23 4.88 -9.77
C GLY A 14 -0.99 3.96 -9.70
N LYS A 15 -0.82 2.63 -9.77
CA LYS A 15 -1.91 1.63 -9.67
C LYS A 15 -2.88 1.90 -8.52
N THR A 16 -2.38 1.97 -7.29
CA THR A 16 -3.16 2.18 -6.07
C THR A 16 -3.97 3.49 -6.12
N THR A 17 -3.37 4.57 -6.62
CA THR A 17 -4.04 5.87 -6.78
C THR A 17 -5.14 5.82 -7.82
N TRP A 18 -4.89 5.20 -8.98
CA TRP A 18 -5.91 5.03 -10.01
C TRP A 18 -7.08 4.17 -9.50
N MET A 19 -6.78 3.06 -8.83
CA MET A 19 -7.78 2.18 -8.25
C MET A 19 -8.63 2.90 -7.20
N LEU A 20 -8.01 3.66 -6.28
CA LEU A 20 -8.73 4.48 -5.31
C LEU A 20 -9.73 5.42 -5.99
N ASN A 21 -9.31 6.15 -7.02
CA ASN A 21 -10.17 7.07 -7.75
C ASN A 21 -11.31 6.35 -8.49
N THR A 22 -11.01 5.23 -9.15
CA THR A 22 -12.00 4.41 -9.84
C THR A 22 -13.04 3.87 -8.87
N LEU A 23 -12.61 3.34 -7.71
CA LEU A 23 -13.49 2.83 -6.67
C LEU A 23 -14.31 3.94 -6.00
N LYS A 24 -13.73 5.12 -5.73
CA LYS A 24 -14.48 6.27 -5.16
C LYS A 24 -15.57 6.79 -6.10
N ASN A 25 -15.38 6.68 -7.41
CA ASN A 25 -16.37 7.11 -8.40
C ASN A 25 -17.44 6.05 -8.71
N HIS A 26 -17.23 4.80 -8.30
CA HIS A 26 -18.19 3.72 -8.48
C HIS A 26 -19.28 3.76 -7.40
N GLN A 27 -20.54 3.60 -7.80
CA GLN A 27 -21.70 3.73 -6.90
C GLN A 27 -22.14 2.40 -6.26
N GLY A 28 -21.68 1.26 -6.79
CA GLY A 28 -22.04 -0.06 -6.28
C GLY A 28 -21.04 -0.61 -5.27
N GLN A 29 -21.16 -1.90 -4.96
CA GLN A 29 -20.17 -2.59 -4.11
C GLN A 29 -18.79 -2.58 -4.76
N ARG A 30 -17.76 -2.56 -3.92
CA ARG A 30 -16.37 -2.35 -4.33
C ARG A 30 -15.53 -3.43 -3.68
N GLY A 31 -14.79 -4.17 -4.50
CA GLY A 31 -13.85 -5.17 -4.04
C GLY A 31 -12.42 -4.84 -4.46
N TYR A 32 -11.46 -5.16 -3.60
CA TYR A 32 -10.05 -5.06 -3.92
C TYR A 32 -9.34 -6.37 -3.59
N LEU A 33 -8.41 -6.76 -4.47
CA LEU A 33 -7.46 -7.84 -4.24
C LEU A 33 -6.09 -7.39 -4.71
N ARG A 34 -5.07 -7.58 -3.88
CA ARG A 34 -3.68 -7.52 -4.33
C ARG A 34 -3.17 -8.94 -4.56
N LEU A 35 -2.79 -9.27 -5.79
CA LEU A 35 -2.10 -10.53 -6.08
C LEU A 35 -0.59 -10.36 -5.89
N PRO A 36 0.11 -11.41 -5.45
CA PRO A 36 1.57 -11.41 -5.47
C PRO A 36 2.04 -11.30 -6.92
N GLY A 37 2.99 -10.40 -7.17
CA GLY A 37 3.67 -10.36 -8.46
C GLY A 37 4.60 -11.56 -8.63
N ILE A 38 5.11 -11.75 -9.84
CA ILE A 38 6.12 -12.78 -10.13
C ILE A 38 7.49 -12.11 -10.13
N SER A 39 8.41 -12.60 -9.30
CA SER A 39 9.82 -12.20 -9.36
C SER A 39 10.49 -12.85 -10.56
N THR A 40 11.31 -12.09 -11.27
CA THR A 40 12.15 -12.59 -12.37
C THR A 40 13.61 -12.40 -12.02
N THR A 41 14.53 -13.00 -12.79
CA THR A 41 15.96 -12.92 -12.47
C THR A 41 16.42 -11.46 -12.47
N GLY A 42 16.80 -10.97 -11.28
CA GLY A 42 17.26 -9.59 -11.07
C GLY A 42 16.16 -8.59 -10.71
N LEU A 43 14.87 -8.96 -10.73
CA LEU A 43 13.76 -8.08 -10.39
C LEU A 43 12.92 -8.70 -9.26
N GLU A 44 13.19 -8.24 -8.04
CA GLU A 44 12.51 -8.72 -6.84
C GLU A 44 11.19 -7.97 -6.61
N GLN A 45 10.13 -8.74 -6.37
CA GLN A 45 8.87 -8.21 -5.89
C GLN A 45 9.03 -7.76 -4.44
N ALA A 46 8.58 -6.55 -4.14
CA ALA A 46 8.44 -6.09 -2.77
C ALA A 46 7.25 -6.76 -2.11
N ASP A 47 7.45 -7.20 -0.87
CA ASP A 47 6.35 -7.50 0.02
C ASP A 47 5.64 -6.20 0.41
N ASP A 48 4.35 -6.16 0.14
CA ASP A 48 3.48 -5.02 0.46
C ASP A 48 2.95 -5.10 1.89
N GLY A 49 2.92 -6.31 2.49
CA GLY A 49 2.28 -6.63 3.79
C GLY A 49 0.98 -5.86 4.06
N ALA A 50 0.14 -5.81 3.03
CA ALA A 50 -1.16 -5.15 3.04
C ALA A 50 -1.15 -3.61 3.22
N ILE A 51 -0.05 -2.92 2.90
CA ILE A 51 0.00 -1.45 2.88
C ILE A 51 -1.11 -0.88 1.98
N ASP A 52 -1.20 -1.33 0.74
CA ASP A 52 -2.15 -0.79 -0.23
C ASP A 52 -3.58 -1.14 0.15
N GLN A 53 -3.82 -2.38 0.56
CA GLN A 53 -5.13 -2.84 1.02
C GLN A 53 -5.62 -2.06 2.24
N THR A 54 -4.76 -1.90 3.26
CA THR A 54 -5.09 -1.16 4.48
C THR A 54 -5.39 0.30 4.17
N TYR A 55 -4.57 0.93 3.31
CA TYR A 55 -4.83 2.30 2.88
C TYR A 55 -6.17 2.42 2.14
N LEU A 56 -6.45 1.53 1.18
CA LEU A 56 -7.71 1.57 0.44
C LEU A 56 -8.94 1.33 1.33
N GLN A 57 -8.87 0.39 2.27
CA GLN A 57 -9.96 0.11 3.23
C GLN A 57 -10.19 1.28 4.20
N ASP A 58 -9.13 1.98 4.59
CA ASP A 58 -9.24 3.19 5.39
C ASP A 58 -9.94 4.33 4.61
N GLN A 59 -9.62 4.48 3.32
CA GLN A 59 -10.21 5.51 2.46
C GLN A 59 -11.59 5.16 1.91
N ILE A 60 -11.99 3.89 1.98
CA ILE A 60 -13.25 3.34 1.50
C ILE A 60 -13.71 2.30 2.52
N THR A 61 -14.44 2.75 3.54
CA THR A 61 -14.77 1.96 4.74
C THR A 61 -15.57 0.68 4.49
N ASP A 62 -16.26 0.59 3.35
CA ASP A 62 -17.06 -0.55 2.90
C ASP A 62 -16.38 -1.36 1.77
N LEU A 63 -15.07 -1.16 1.56
CA LEU A 63 -14.30 -1.91 0.59
C LEU A 63 -14.17 -3.38 1.01
N ILE A 64 -14.63 -4.27 0.15
CA ILE A 64 -14.58 -5.72 0.36
C ILE A 64 -13.16 -6.22 0.10
N ASP A 65 -12.62 -6.97 1.06
CA ASP A 65 -11.38 -7.72 0.87
C ASP A 65 -11.68 -9.02 0.14
N LEU A 66 -11.33 -9.06 -1.14
CA LEU A 66 -11.59 -10.20 -2.01
C LEU A 66 -10.67 -11.39 -1.71
N SER A 67 -9.64 -11.24 -0.87
CA SER A 67 -8.86 -12.38 -0.38
C SER A 67 -9.60 -13.18 0.69
N ASN A 68 -10.60 -12.57 1.33
CA ASN A 68 -11.41 -13.19 2.36
C ASN A 68 -12.72 -13.76 1.78
N THR A 69 -12.76 -15.08 1.61
CA THR A 69 -13.92 -15.79 1.05
C THR A 69 -15.19 -15.72 1.90
N ASP A 70 -15.08 -15.32 3.18
CA ASP A 70 -16.24 -15.13 4.07
C ASP A 70 -17.00 -13.82 3.80
N GLN A 71 -16.39 -12.90 3.05
CA GLN A 71 -17.02 -11.68 2.55
C GLN A 71 -17.54 -11.86 1.12
N ALA A 72 -18.05 -13.06 0.82
CA ALA A 72 -18.55 -13.40 -0.50
C ALA A 72 -19.58 -12.36 -0.96
N PRO A 73 -19.45 -11.85 -2.20
CA PRO A 73 -20.37 -10.87 -2.71
C PRO A 73 -21.78 -11.48 -2.78
N ASN A 74 -22.74 -10.84 -2.12
CA ASN A 74 -24.14 -11.06 -2.46
C ASN A 74 -24.30 -10.70 -3.95
N ASP A 75 -25.11 -11.45 -4.70
CA ASP A 75 -25.49 -11.22 -6.10
C ASP A 75 -26.22 -9.87 -6.31
N GLN A 76 -25.66 -8.77 -5.83
CA GLN A 76 -26.15 -7.43 -6.06
C GLN A 76 -25.64 -6.97 -7.42
N GLU A 77 -26.59 -6.50 -8.23
CA GLU A 77 -26.29 -5.88 -9.49
C GLU A 77 -25.36 -4.67 -9.25
N GLN A 78 -24.20 -4.65 -9.93
CA GLN A 78 -23.24 -3.54 -10.04
C GLN A 78 -22.04 -3.52 -9.07
N GLN A 79 -21.49 -4.67 -8.66
CA GLN A 79 -20.17 -4.69 -8.00
C GLN A 79 -19.01 -4.45 -8.97
N LEU A 80 -17.98 -3.71 -8.55
CA LEU A 80 -16.70 -3.58 -9.25
C LEU A 80 -15.57 -4.13 -8.38
N ASN A 81 -14.85 -5.12 -8.91
CA ASN A 81 -13.70 -5.74 -8.30
C ASN A 81 -12.44 -5.30 -9.04
N LEU A 82 -11.48 -4.69 -8.34
CA LEU A 82 -10.19 -4.33 -8.90
C LEU A 82 -9.10 -5.25 -8.33
N ILE A 83 -8.38 -5.91 -9.23
CA ILE A 83 -7.28 -6.81 -8.91
C ILE A 83 -5.98 -6.10 -9.26
N GLU A 84 -5.12 -5.88 -8.28
CA GLU A 84 -3.80 -5.28 -8.48
C GLU A 84 -2.74 -6.36 -8.69
N LEU A 85 -1.93 -6.19 -9.71
CA LEU A 85 -0.78 -7.05 -9.98
C LEU A 85 0.45 -6.21 -10.30
N THR A 86 1.53 -6.41 -9.54
CA THR A 86 2.82 -5.83 -9.91
C THR A 86 3.47 -6.69 -10.98
N GLN A 87 3.68 -6.09 -12.15
CA GLN A 87 4.21 -6.76 -13.33
C GLN A 87 5.23 -5.83 -14.00
N PHE A 88 6.50 -6.27 -14.05
CA PHE A 88 7.60 -5.44 -14.53
C PHE A 88 7.56 -5.19 -16.03
N GLU A 89 7.23 -6.23 -16.82
CA GLU A 89 7.18 -6.16 -18.27
C GLU A 89 5.74 -6.18 -18.77
N PRO A 90 5.40 -5.42 -19.81
CA PRO A 90 4.08 -5.49 -20.42
C PRO A 90 3.82 -6.91 -20.97
N PRO A 91 2.56 -7.39 -20.92
CA PRO A 91 2.21 -8.69 -21.50
C PRO A 91 2.48 -8.69 -23.01
N SER A 92 2.63 -9.86 -23.64
CA SER A 92 2.86 -9.95 -25.09
C SER A 92 1.61 -9.61 -25.91
N SER A 93 0.43 -10.00 -25.41
CA SER A 93 -0.90 -9.71 -25.97
C SER A 93 -1.68 -8.73 -25.08
N SER A 94 -2.70 -8.09 -25.63
CA SER A 94 -3.56 -7.12 -24.91
C SER A 94 -4.74 -7.82 -24.25
N ALA A 95 -5.39 -7.13 -23.32
CA ALA A 95 -6.60 -7.60 -22.65
C ALA A 95 -6.38 -8.99 -22.00
N LEU A 96 -7.43 -9.82 -21.96
CA LEU A 96 -7.41 -11.10 -21.26
C LEU A 96 -6.43 -12.12 -21.85
N GLU A 97 -6.12 -12.02 -23.14
CA GLU A 97 -5.18 -12.91 -23.82
C GLU A 97 -3.74 -12.76 -23.32
N GLY A 98 -3.41 -11.60 -22.74
CA GLY A 98 -2.08 -11.30 -22.19
C GLY A 98 -1.88 -11.68 -20.74
N VAL A 99 -2.94 -12.14 -20.05
CA VAL A 99 -2.87 -12.50 -18.64
C VAL A 99 -2.24 -13.88 -18.49
N ASP A 100 -1.26 -13.99 -17.61
CA ASP A 100 -0.61 -15.28 -17.31
C ASP A 100 -1.63 -16.28 -16.74
N SER A 101 -1.53 -17.54 -17.17
CA SER A 101 -2.47 -18.60 -16.75
C SER A 101 -2.43 -18.86 -15.24
N SER A 102 -1.30 -18.62 -14.58
CA SER A 102 -1.18 -18.72 -13.12
C SER A 102 -2.00 -17.65 -12.39
N VAL A 103 -2.11 -16.45 -12.97
CA VAL A 103 -2.97 -15.37 -12.42
C VAL A 103 -4.44 -15.74 -12.57
N ILE A 104 -4.82 -16.29 -13.74
CA ILE A 104 -6.19 -16.78 -13.98
C ILE A 104 -6.55 -17.88 -12.96
N GLN A 105 -5.67 -18.87 -12.76
CA GLN A 105 -5.91 -19.96 -11.81
C GLN A 105 -6.03 -19.47 -10.36
N GLN A 106 -5.23 -18.49 -9.94
CA GLN A 106 -5.34 -17.88 -8.61
C GLN A 106 -6.70 -17.20 -8.42
N LEU A 107 -7.17 -16.47 -9.42
CA LEU A 107 -8.47 -15.81 -9.36
C LEU A 107 -9.63 -16.80 -9.36
N GLU A 108 -9.57 -17.84 -10.19
CA GLU A 108 -10.58 -18.90 -10.21
C GLU A 108 -10.66 -19.65 -8.87
N ALA A 109 -9.53 -19.86 -8.18
CA ALA A 109 -9.49 -20.45 -6.84
C ALA A 109 -10.18 -19.58 -5.79
N LEU A 110 -10.26 -18.26 -6.02
CA LEU A 110 -11.00 -17.30 -5.19
C LEU A 110 -12.43 -17.07 -5.69
N GLY A 111 -12.89 -17.82 -6.70
CA GLY A 111 -14.22 -17.66 -7.30
C GLY A 111 -14.37 -16.39 -8.14
N LEU A 112 -13.26 -15.76 -8.54
CA LEU A 112 -13.24 -14.55 -9.34
C LEU A 112 -12.97 -14.89 -10.81
N ARG A 113 -13.69 -14.21 -11.72
CA ARG A 113 -13.50 -14.32 -13.17
C ARG A 113 -13.22 -12.94 -13.75
N LEU A 114 -12.14 -12.81 -14.52
CA LEU A 114 -11.77 -11.56 -15.17
C LEU A 114 -12.72 -11.21 -16.33
N ASP A 115 -13.18 -9.97 -16.33
CA ASP A 115 -13.92 -9.36 -17.43
C ASP A 115 -13.03 -8.43 -18.26
N ARG A 116 -12.00 -7.85 -17.61
CA ARG A 116 -11.06 -6.92 -18.24
C ARG A 116 -9.67 -7.08 -17.65
N ALA A 117 -8.65 -6.84 -18.46
CA ALA A 117 -7.27 -6.66 -18.01
C ALA A 117 -6.69 -5.44 -18.69
N LEU A 118 -6.04 -4.58 -17.90
CA LEU A 118 -5.38 -3.35 -18.33
C LEU A 118 -3.97 -3.29 -17.74
N HIS A 119 -3.03 -2.77 -18.51
CA HIS A 119 -1.63 -2.63 -18.13
C HIS A 119 -1.16 -1.18 -18.28
N PHE A 120 -0.64 -0.61 -17.19
CA PHE A 120 -0.06 0.74 -17.17
C PHE A 120 1.07 0.89 -18.20
N GLY A 121 1.10 2.02 -18.92
CA GLY A 121 2.08 2.24 -19.99
C GLY A 121 1.75 1.57 -21.33
N ARG A 122 0.70 0.73 -21.37
CA ARG A 122 0.24 0.08 -22.60
C ARG A 122 -1.16 0.55 -23.01
N ASP A 123 -2.14 0.34 -22.15
CA ASP A 123 -3.55 0.54 -22.48
C ASP A 123 -3.97 2.01 -22.31
N ASP A 124 -4.72 2.55 -23.26
CA ASP A 124 -5.06 3.98 -23.31
C ASP A 124 -5.97 4.46 -22.18
N ASP A 125 -6.68 3.54 -21.52
CA ASP A 125 -7.49 3.83 -20.33
C ASP A 125 -6.65 4.14 -19.07
N LEU A 126 -5.36 3.81 -19.09
CA LEU A 126 -4.44 4.00 -17.98
C LEU A 126 -3.40 5.08 -18.28
N PRO A 127 -2.91 5.78 -17.24
CA PRO A 127 -1.76 6.65 -17.38
C PRO A 127 -0.55 5.93 -17.98
N LYS A 128 0.24 6.68 -18.76
CA LYS A 128 1.49 6.21 -19.36
C LYS A 128 2.73 6.76 -18.65
N ASP A 129 2.54 7.60 -17.64
CA ASP A 129 3.60 8.17 -16.83
C ASP A 129 4.10 7.15 -15.78
N ASP A 130 5.32 7.37 -15.27
CA ASP A 130 5.92 6.57 -14.18
C ASP A 130 6.02 5.05 -14.45
N THR A 131 6.00 4.62 -15.71
CA THR A 131 6.24 3.22 -16.11
C THR A 131 7.73 2.98 -16.32
N LEU A 132 8.48 3.03 -15.21
CA LEU A 132 9.93 2.83 -15.24
C LEU A 132 10.29 1.39 -15.60
N GLU A 133 11.31 1.24 -16.44
CA GLU A 133 11.94 -0.04 -16.74
C GLU A 133 13.11 -0.29 -15.79
N PHE A 134 13.14 -1.47 -15.18
CA PHE A 134 14.18 -1.86 -14.24
C PHE A 134 15.00 -2.99 -14.84
N SER A 135 16.32 -2.85 -14.87
CA SER A 135 17.24 -3.95 -15.22
C SER A 135 17.68 -4.77 -14.01
N ARG A 136 17.59 -4.15 -12.82
CA ARG A 136 17.84 -4.78 -11.52
C ARG A 136 17.06 -4.04 -10.45
N LEU A 137 16.42 -4.79 -9.57
CA LEU A 137 15.63 -4.28 -8.46
C LEU A 137 15.72 -5.25 -7.28
N GLU A 138 16.24 -4.75 -6.17
CA GLU A 138 16.24 -5.43 -4.87
C GLU A 138 15.04 -4.95 -4.07
N ALA A 139 14.48 -5.84 -3.24
CA ALA A 139 13.38 -5.52 -2.36
C ALA A 139 13.77 -5.75 -0.90
N TRP A 140 13.39 -4.81 -0.04
CA TRP A 140 13.52 -4.93 1.40
C TRP A 140 12.24 -4.43 2.07
N SER A 141 11.74 -5.17 3.04
CA SER A 141 10.56 -4.80 3.81
C SER A 141 10.75 -5.11 5.28
N MET A 142 10.01 -4.38 6.11
CA MET A 142 10.00 -4.57 7.55
C MET A 142 8.58 -4.36 8.10
N PRO A 143 8.01 -5.38 8.77
CA PRO A 143 6.81 -5.21 9.58
C PRO A 143 7.09 -4.22 10.72
N LEU A 144 6.17 -3.28 10.92
CA LEU A 144 6.25 -2.21 11.92
C LEU A 144 5.03 -2.22 12.83
N GLU A 145 4.36 -3.36 13.01
CA GLU A 145 3.15 -3.47 13.82
C GLU A 145 3.44 -2.94 15.23
N ARG A 146 2.48 -2.18 15.77
CA ARG A 146 2.58 -1.56 17.10
C ARG A 146 3.72 -0.54 17.25
N CYS A 147 4.56 -0.33 16.23
CA CYS A 147 5.58 0.70 16.28
C CYS A 147 4.90 2.06 16.15
N VAL A 148 5.36 3.02 16.95
CA VAL A 148 4.90 4.42 16.95
C VAL A 148 6.14 5.29 16.78
N TRP A 149 6.10 6.16 15.79
CA TRP A 149 7.24 6.99 15.43
C TRP A 149 7.28 8.26 16.27
N ASP A 150 8.49 8.70 16.63
CA ASP A 150 8.69 10.10 16.97
C ASP A 150 8.46 10.95 15.70
N PRO A 151 7.60 11.99 15.72
CA PRO A 151 7.29 12.76 14.52
C PRO A 151 8.48 13.45 13.85
N ASN A 152 9.46 13.93 14.62
CA ASN A 152 10.64 14.61 14.09
C ASN A 152 11.63 13.60 13.50
N SER A 153 11.84 12.48 14.20
CA SER A 153 12.68 11.39 13.72
C SER A 153 12.11 10.75 12.46
N LEU A 154 10.78 10.58 12.37
CA LEU A 154 10.13 10.07 11.17
C LEU A 154 10.46 10.89 9.93
N SER A 155 10.34 12.21 10.04
CA SER A 155 10.61 13.12 8.92
C SER A 155 12.07 13.03 8.47
N SER A 156 12.99 12.93 9.43
CA SER A 156 14.43 12.81 9.19
C SER A 156 14.77 11.47 8.54
N PHE A 157 14.29 10.36 9.11
CA PHE A 157 14.46 9.02 8.57
C PHE A 157 13.94 8.91 7.13
N TRP A 158 12.72 9.40 6.88
CA TRP A 158 12.13 9.32 5.55
C TRP A 158 12.95 10.12 4.53
N PHE A 159 13.42 11.31 4.90
CA PHE A 159 14.31 12.11 4.07
C PHE A 159 15.62 11.37 3.78
N GLU A 160 16.28 10.79 4.78
CA GLU A 160 17.51 10.02 4.62
C GLU A 160 17.30 8.82 3.70
N LEU A 161 16.22 8.07 3.91
CA LEU A 161 15.85 6.90 3.12
C LEU A 161 15.74 7.22 1.63
N VAL A 162 14.95 8.23 1.26
CA VAL A 162 14.70 8.56 -0.16
C VAL A 162 15.85 9.35 -0.81
N ASN A 163 16.83 9.82 -0.02
CA ASN A 163 18.03 10.51 -0.51
C ASN A 163 19.30 9.64 -0.47
N GLY A 164 19.14 8.32 -0.38
CA GLY A 164 20.22 7.38 -0.65
C GLY A 164 21.11 7.02 0.53
N ALA A 165 20.70 7.33 1.78
CA ALA A 165 21.48 6.98 2.96
C ALA A 165 21.67 5.46 3.14
N TYR A 166 20.78 4.66 2.56
CA TYR A 166 20.78 3.20 2.70
C TYR A 166 20.77 2.47 1.34
N GLY A 167 21.45 3.04 0.35
CA GLY A 167 21.45 2.55 -1.02
C GLY A 167 20.54 3.34 -1.95
N ASP A 168 20.58 3.03 -3.24
CA ASP A 168 19.83 3.75 -4.27
C ASP A 168 18.36 3.31 -4.22
N VAL A 169 17.56 4.00 -3.40
CA VAL A 169 16.11 3.76 -3.31
C VAL A 169 15.43 4.29 -4.56
N TYR A 170 14.64 3.42 -5.21
CA TYR A 170 13.78 3.83 -6.31
C TYR A 170 12.35 4.04 -5.80
N ARG A 171 11.86 3.13 -4.96
CA ARG A 171 10.49 3.12 -4.41
C ARG A 171 10.52 2.96 -2.90
N ALA A 172 9.70 3.74 -2.19
CA ALA A 172 9.40 3.50 -0.78
C ALA A 172 7.92 3.72 -0.49
N LYS A 173 7.30 2.77 0.21
CA LYS A 173 5.94 2.85 0.76
C LYS A 173 5.98 2.54 2.24
N ALA A 174 5.17 3.23 3.05
CA ALA A 174 4.99 2.84 4.43
C ALA A 174 3.63 3.24 5.00
N LEU A 175 3.16 2.46 5.97
CA LEU A 175 2.11 2.86 6.91
C LEU A 175 2.75 3.13 8.27
N MET A 176 2.64 4.38 8.73
CA MET A 176 3.39 4.86 9.89
C MET A 176 2.46 5.46 10.94
N ASN A 177 2.51 4.92 12.15
CA ASN A 177 1.70 5.39 13.28
C ASN A 177 2.36 6.57 13.99
N LEU A 178 1.53 7.54 14.39
CA LEU A 178 1.91 8.67 15.23
C LEU A 178 1.33 8.54 16.64
N PRO A 179 1.92 9.23 17.62
CA PRO A 179 1.51 9.12 19.02
C PRO A 179 0.10 9.63 19.32
N ASP A 180 -0.42 10.54 18.48
CA ASP A 180 -1.79 11.06 18.57
C ASP A 180 -2.86 10.18 17.91
N GLY A 181 -2.50 8.93 17.60
CA GLY A 181 -3.39 7.96 17.01
C GLY A 181 -3.57 8.12 15.50
N ARG A 182 -3.10 9.21 14.88
CA ARG A 182 -3.06 9.34 13.41
C ARG A 182 -2.07 8.36 12.80
N ALA A 183 -2.25 8.11 11.50
CA ALA A 183 -1.29 7.40 10.69
C ALA A 183 -1.21 8.04 9.30
N PHE A 184 -0.07 7.82 8.65
CA PHE A 184 0.16 8.24 7.28
C PHE A 184 0.52 7.05 6.40
N PHE A 185 -0.05 7.03 5.21
CA PHE A 185 0.51 6.32 4.07
C PHE A 185 1.57 7.22 3.43
N CYS A 186 2.83 6.89 3.69
CA CYS A 186 3.99 7.53 3.08
C CYS A 186 4.29 6.86 1.76
N ASN A 187 4.41 7.65 0.70
CA ASN A 187 4.54 7.16 -0.65
C ASN A 187 5.58 7.97 -1.41
N TRP A 188 6.61 7.31 -1.93
CA TRP A 188 7.64 7.94 -2.75
C TRP A 188 8.13 7.05 -3.89
N MET A 189 8.40 7.68 -5.03
CA MET A 189 8.96 7.08 -6.24
C MET A 189 9.95 8.09 -6.85
N VAL A 190 11.10 7.60 -7.31
CA VAL A 190 12.19 8.42 -7.85
C VAL A 190 11.80 9.31 -9.04
N SER A 191 10.82 8.89 -9.84
CA SER A 191 10.31 9.68 -10.98
C SER A 191 9.35 10.80 -10.56
N GLN A 192 8.89 10.80 -9.31
CA GLN A 192 7.93 11.79 -8.81
C GLN A 192 8.64 12.98 -8.16
N GLY A 193 8.01 14.16 -8.24
CA GLY A 193 8.59 15.42 -7.76
C GLY A 193 8.74 15.57 -6.24
N GLY A 194 8.36 14.55 -5.45
CA GLY A 194 8.49 14.58 -4.00
C GLY A 194 7.76 13.43 -3.30
N SER A 195 7.95 13.34 -1.99
CA SER A 195 7.23 12.38 -1.15
C SER A 195 5.79 12.83 -0.89
N GLN A 196 4.89 11.87 -0.88
CA GLN A 196 3.49 12.04 -0.51
C GLN A 196 3.28 11.49 0.90
N PHE A 197 2.64 12.28 1.75
CA PHE A 197 2.24 11.89 3.11
C PHE A 197 0.72 11.96 3.17
N LEU A 198 0.07 10.83 2.91
CA LEU A 198 -1.38 10.75 2.77
C LEU A 198 -1.97 10.30 4.13
N PRO A 199 -2.72 11.16 4.84
CA PRO A 199 -3.28 10.78 6.12
C PRO A 199 -4.31 9.67 5.96
N LEU A 200 -4.35 8.75 6.93
CA LEU A 200 -5.47 7.84 7.10
C LEU A 200 -6.66 8.61 7.69
N GLU A 201 -7.87 8.26 7.28
CA GLU A 201 -9.12 8.80 7.83
C GLU A 201 -9.39 8.27 9.23
N SER A 202 -9.01 7.01 9.51
CA SER A 202 -9.16 6.42 10.83
C SER A 202 -8.07 6.90 11.81
N VAL A 203 -8.52 7.34 12.98
CA VAL A 203 -7.66 7.71 14.11
C VAL A 203 -7.80 6.66 15.20
N ALA A 204 -6.67 6.10 15.65
CA ALA A 204 -6.67 5.17 16.76
C ALA A 204 -6.90 5.94 18.07
N PRO A 205 -7.61 5.36 19.05
CA PRO A 205 -7.67 5.96 20.37
C PRO A 205 -6.25 6.08 20.95
N PRO A 206 -5.95 7.13 21.74
CA PRO A 206 -4.67 7.32 22.40
C PRO A 206 -4.52 6.37 23.61
N ASP A 207 -4.64 5.07 23.37
CA ASP A 207 -4.62 3.99 24.36
C ASP A 207 -3.51 2.99 24.01
N GLY A 208 -2.27 3.45 24.14
CA GLY A 208 -1.06 2.71 23.82
C GLY A 208 -0.83 2.55 22.32
N ARG A 209 -0.26 1.40 21.95
CA ARG A 209 0.21 1.12 20.58
C ARG A 209 -0.93 0.68 19.66
N PRO A 210 -1.14 1.34 18.49
CA PRO A 210 -2.16 0.94 17.52
C PRO A 210 -1.99 -0.50 17.03
N LYS A 211 -3.12 -1.17 16.75
CA LYS A 211 -3.17 -2.56 16.25
C LYS A 211 -3.38 -2.68 14.74
N ARG A 212 -3.57 -1.58 14.04
CA ARG A 212 -3.68 -1.55 12.57
C ARG A 212 -2.37 -1.96 11.91
N CYS A 213 -2.43 -2.32 10.64
CA CYS A 213 -1.22 -2.59 9.85
C CYS A 213 -0.29 -1.37 9.84
N SER A 214 1.00 -1.63 10.04
CA SER A 214 2.08 -0.69 9.83
C SER A 214 3.29 -1.46 9.30
N MET A 215 3.89 -0.96 8.23
CA MET A 215 4.97 -1.63 7.52
C MET A 215 5.75 -0.60 6.71
N LEU A 216 7.02 -0.92 6.42
CA LEU A 216 7.84 -0.24 5.42
C LEU A 216 8.21 -1.23 4.31
N SER A 217 8.08 -0.80 3.07
CA SER A 217 8.46 -1.56 1.87
C SER A 217 9.30 -0.67 0.95
N VAL A 218 10.48 -1.15 0.58
CA VAL A 218 11.51 -0.40 -0.15
C VAL A 218 11.98 -1.26 -1.33
N GLN A 219 12.11 -0.63 -2.50
CA GLN A 219 12.77 -1.23 -3.66
C GLN A 219 13.84 -0.30 -4.21
N GLY A 220 14.97 -0.87 -4.60
CA GLY A 220 16.12 -0.11 -5.04
C GLY A 220 17.30 -0.98 -5.42
N LYS A 221 18.50 -0.47 -5.19
CA LYS A 221 19.76 -1.15 -5.49
C LYS A 221 20.77 -0.92 -4.38
N ALA A 222 21.51 -1.98 -4.04
CA ALA A 222 22.49 -1.99 -2.96
C ALA A 222 21.86 -1.53 -1.64
N LEU A 223 20.66 -2.05 -1.35
CA LEU A 223 19.90 -1.66 -0.16
C LEU A 223 20.61 -2.14 1.12
N ASP A 224 20.85 -1.22 2.04
CA ASP A 224 21.37 -1.51 3.38
C ASP A 224 20.22 -1.71 4.37
N GLY A 225 19.57 -2.88 4.29
CA GLY A 225 18.48 -3.25 5.18
C GLY A 225 18.86 -3.23 6.67
N GLY A 226 20.13 -3.50 7.01
CA GLY A 226 20.63 -3.44 8.38
C GLY A 226 20.69 -2.00 8.90
N GLY A 227 21.21 -1.08 8.09
CA GLY A 227 21.24 0.36 8.39
C GLY A 227 19.84 0.96 8.51
N ILE A 228 18.91 0.56 7.63
CA ILE A 228 17.50 0.97 7.70
C ILE A 228 16.90 0.53 9.04
N GLN A 229 16.99 -0.76 9.36
CA GLN A 229 16.41 -1.32 10.58
C GLN A 229 17.00 -0.68 11.85
N ALA A 230 18.32 -0.45 11.89
CA ALA A 230 18.97 0.18 13.02
C ALA A 230 18.46 1.61 13.24
N THR A 231 18.36 2.40 12.17
CA THR A 231 17.86 3.79 12.26
C THR A 231 16.39 3.83 12.67
N ILE A 232 15.57 2.92 12.16
CA ILE A 232 14.16 2.80 12.58
C ILE A 232 14.09 2.59 14.09
N ALA A 233 14.89 1.68 14.65
CA ALA A 233 14.86 1.41 16.08
C ALA A 233 15.13 2.66 16.94
N ASP A 234 16.01 3.55 16.48
CA ASP A 234 16.32 4.83 17.14
C ASP A 234 15.22 5.89 16.95
N CYS A 235 14.34 5.73 15.97
CA CYS A 235 13.26 6.67 15.63
C CYS A 235 11.91 6.37 16.32
N LEU A 236 11.77 5.20 16.94
CA LEU A 236 10.52 4.76 17.56
C LEU A 236 10.40 5.22 19.02
N LEU A 237 9.19 5.54 19.44
CA LEU A 237 8.89 5.90 20.82
C LEU A 237 8.88 4.67 21.73
N SER A 238 9.45 4.83 22.92
CA SER A 238 9.24 3.90 24.04
C SER A 238 7.81 4.03 24.58
N ASP A 239 7.38 3.07 25.40
CA ASP A 239 6.05 3.10 26.01
C ASP A 239 5.89 4.28 26.97
N GLU A 240 6.95 4.62 27.72
CA GLU A 240 6.95 5.75 28.64
C GLU A 240 6.80 7.09 27.90
N VAL A 241 7.52 7.27 26.78
CA VAL A 241 7.41 8.51 25.99
C VAL A 241 6.06 8.58 25.29
N LEU A 242 5.58 7.46 24.72
CA LEU A 242 4.26 7.40 24.09
C LEU A 242 3.15 7.81 25.07
N GLU A 243 3.22 7.34 26.31
CA GLU A 243 2.23 7.68 27.33
C GLU A 243 2.21 9.18 27.65
N LEU A 244 3.37 9.84 27.70
CA LEU A 244 3.45 11.30 27.87
C LEU A 244 2.76 12.08 26.74
N HIS A 245 2.71 11.52 25.53
CA HIS A 245 1.96 12.12 24.41
C HIS A 245 0.46 11.86 24.51
N GLN A 246 0.04 10.71 25.02
CA GLN A 246 -1.34 10.22 24.95
C GLN A 246 -2.20 10.63 26.16
N GLU A 247 -1.61 10.73 27.35
CA GLU A 247 -2.34 11.10 28.58
C GLU A 247 -3.10 12.42 28.45
N PRO A 248 -2.50 13.53 27.95
CA PRO A 248 -3.22 14.80 27.79
C PRO A 248 -4.42 14.69 26.84
N GLN A 249 -4.31 13.85 25.81
CA GLN A 249 -5.38 13.65 24.82
C GLN A 249 -6.56 12.89 25.42
N ARG A 250 -6.28 11.87 26.24
CA ARG A 250 -7.33 11.14 26.98
C ARG A 250 -8.06 12.07 27.95
N GLN A 251 -7.34 12.85 28.74
CA GLN A 251 -7.94 13.82 29.67
C GLN A 251 -8.82 14.84 28.94
N GLN A 252 -8.38 15.34 27.78
CA GLN A 252 -9.17 16.27 26.97
C GLN A 252 -10.44 15.61 26.39
N ALA A 253 -10.35 14.36 25.95
CA ALA A 253 -11.50 13.61 25.44
C ALA A 253 -12.56 13.37 26.53
N GLU A 254 -12.14 13.00 27.74
CA GLU A 254 -13.04 12.82 28.89
C GLU A 254 -13.77 14.12 29.26
N LEU A 255 -13.06 15.25 29.29
CA LEU A 255 -13.65 16.56 29.55
C LEU A 255 -14.68 16.97 28.50
N THR A 256 -14.45 16.61 27.23
CA THR A 256 -15.38 16.93 26.13
C THR A 256 -16.64 16.06 26.17
N GLN A 257 -16.54 14.82 26.65
CA GLN A 257 -17.69 13.92 26.81
C GLN A 257 -18.55 14.22 28.04
N ALA A 258 -18.02 14.96 29.02
CA ALA A 258 -18.73 15.33 30.25
C ALA A 258 -19.58 16.62 30.13
N LEU A 259 -19.53 17.30 28.98
CA LEU A 259 -20.26 18.53 28.65
C LEU A 259 -21.43 18.26 27.70
#